data_AF-A0A2D5XNP7-F1
#
_entry.id   AF-A0A2D5XNP7-F1
#
_cell.length_a   1.000
_cell.length_b   1.000
_cell.length_c   1.000
_cell.angle_alpha   90.00
_cell.angle_beta   90.00
_cell.angle_gamma   90.00
#
_symmetry.space_group_name_H-M   'P 1'
#
loop_
_entity.id
_entity.type
_entity.pdbx_description
1 polymer ?
#
loop_
_entity_poly.entity_id
_entity_poly.type
_entity_poly.pdbx_seq_one_letter_code
_entity_poly.pdbx_strand_id
1 'polypeptide(L)'
;MLASKAAAWSLDRRRERALLRSLGVASTPYAKGKLAAMLLSQGRTRRALPLFEEAVEGEPDRVEWQLGLGRARRDLGNAVGAQEAFEAALAIDKAAGYGAAALGAAACAQELGNGERALECVAVCEREHGPSPESAYRRGRALAVLGRREEAQVAFAEVRGLVSNAPGRRKTQDLVWAVKARFSA
;
A
#
# COMPACT_ATOMS: atom_id res chain seq x y z
N MET A 1 19.60 -23.89 1.34
CA MET A 1 18.73 -22.76 1.71
C MET A 1 19.24 -21.91 2.88
N LEU A 2 19.92 -22.46 3.91
CA LEU A 2 20.38 -21.70 5.08
C LEU A 2 21.50 -20.66 4.77
N ALA A 3 22.44 -20.98 3.87
CA ALA A 3 23.51 -20.07 3.47
C ALA A 3 23.01 -18.78 2.76
N SER A 4 21.92 -18.89 1.98
CA SER A 4 21.30 -17.75 1.28
C SER A 4 20.60 -16.79 2.25
N LYS A 5 19.90 -17.31 3.27
CA LYS A 5 19.28 -16.49 4.31
C LYS A 5 20.32 -15.77 5.18
N ALA A 6 21.41 -16.45 5.55
CA ALA A 6 22.50 -15.82 6.31
C ALA A 6 23.21 -14.71 5.52
N ALA A 7 23.42 -14.92 4.21
CA ALA A 7 23.99 -13.91 3.32
C ALA A 7 23.06 -12.70 3.18
N ALA A 8 21.75 -12.90 2.98
CA ALA A 8 20.75 -11.83 2.97
C ALA A 8 20.74 -11.04 4.29
N TRP A 9 20.78 -11.74 5.42
CA TRP A 9 20.81 -11.11 6.76
C TRP A 9 22.06 -10.27 6.99
N SER A 10 23.21 -10.69 6.44
CA SER A 10 24.47 -9.94 6.50
C SER A 10 24.46 -8.70 5.60
N LEU A 11 23.72 -8.74 4.49
CA LEU A 11 23.58 -7.64 3.54
C LEU A 11 22.62 -6.58 4.09
N ASP A 12 21.51 -7.02 4.69
CA ASP A 12 20.54 -6.13 5.33
C ASP A 12 21.13 -5.36 6.51
N ARG A 13 21.89 -6.03 7.38
CA ARG A 13 22.60 -5.35 8.48
C ARG A 13 23.72 -4.42 8.01
N ARG A 14 24.26 -4.63 6.80
CA ARG A 14 25.24 -3.70 6.19
C ARG A 14 24.54 -2.47 5.63
N ARG A 15 23.40 -2.65 4.96
CA ARG A 15 22.57 -1.55 4.44
C ARG A 15 22.01 -0.68 5.56
N GLU A 16 21.49 -1.28 6.61
CA GLU A 16 21.02 -0.58 7.82
C GLU A 16 22.14 0.26 8.44
N ARG A 17 23.32 -0.34 8.66
CA ARG A 17 24.49 0.39 9.18
C ARG A 17 25.04 1.47 8.24
N ALA A 18 24.97 1.27 6.93
CA ALA A 18 25.36 2.28 5.95
C ALA A 18 24.39 3.46 5.99
N LEU A 19 23.08 3.18 6.04
CA LEU A 19 22.03 4.18 6.12
C LEU A 19 22.12 4.99 7.43
N LEU A 20 22.29 4.32 8.57
CA LEU A 20 22.48 4.98 9.87
C LEU A 20 23.71 5.90 9.89
N ARG A 21 24.81 5.50 9.23
CA ARG A 21 26.00 6.35 9.10
C ARG A 21 25.77 7.54 8.16
N SER A 22 25.06 7.35 7.05
CA SER A 22 24.78 8.43 6.09
C SER A 22 23.79 9.46 6.62
N LEU A 23 22.88 9.06 7.50
CA LEU A 23 21.83 9.93 8.04
C LEU A 23 22.32 10.80 9.22
N GLY A 24 23.51 10.55 9.76
CA GLY A 24 24.11 11.33 10.84
C GLY A 24 23.52 11.03 12.24
N VAL A 25 24.26 11.45 13.27
CA VAL A 25 23.93 11.20 14.71
C VAL A 25 22.70 12.01 15.17
N ALA A 26 22.31 13.07 14.45
CA ALA A 26 21.04 13.74 14.66
C ALA A 26 19.93 12.89 14.01
N SER A 27 19.22 12.10 14.82
CA SER A 27 18.10 11.27 14.38
C SER A 27 16.90 12.15 13.98
N THR A 28 16.96 12.75 12.80
CA THR A 28 15.90 13.61 12.24
C THR A 28 14.66 12.79 11.87
N PRO A 29 13.46 13.40 11.83
CA PRO A 29 12.25 12.73 11.34
C PRO A 29 12.45 12.13 9.94
N TYR A 30 13.12 12.85 9.04
CA TYR A 30 13.54 12.34 7.73
C TYR A 30 14.35 11.03 7.81
N ALA A 31 15.36 11.00 8.66
CA ALA A 31 16.23 9.84 8.84
C ALA A 31 15.44 8.63 9.37
N LYS A 32 14.55 8.86 10.33
CA LYS A 32 13.66 7.83 10.89
C LYS A 32 12.73 7.28 9.82
N GLY A 33 12.11 8.14 9.02
CA GLY A 33 11.23 7.71 7.93
C GLY A 33 11.96 6.87 6.86
N LYS A 34 13.19 7.27 6.46
CA LYS A 34 13.99 6.47 5.52
C LYS A 34 14.39 5.11 6.09
N LEU A 35 14.78 5.08 7.36
CA LEU A 35 15.09 3.82 8.05
C LEU A 35 13.84 2.93 8.16
N ALA A 36 12.69 3.50 8.50
CA ALA A 36 11.41 2.80 8.58
C ALA A 36 11.03 2.19 7.23
N ALA A 37 11.16 2.94 6.13
CA ALA A 37 10.89 2.44 4.78
C ALA A 37 11.82 1.27 4.39
N MET A 38 13.11 1.36 4.73
CA MET A 38 14.05 0.26 4.52
C MET A 38 13.63 -0.98 5.34
N LEU A 39 13.32 -0.82 6.62
CA LEU A 39 12.87 -1.91 7.49
C LEU A 39 11.56 -2.55 7.00
N LEU A 40 10.61 -1.74 6.55
CA LEU A 40 9.35 -2.22 5.99
C LEU A 40 9.58 -3.06 4.73
N SER A 41 10.45 -2.62 3.82
CA SER A 41 10.81 -3.40 2.62
C SER A 41 11.53 -4.72 2.92
N GLN A 42 12.13 -4.85 4.11
CA GLN A 42 12.72 -6.09 4.62
C GLN A 42 11.70 -6.97 5.38
N GLY A 43 10.42 -6.58 5.43
CA GLY A 43 9.38 -7.27 6.20
C GLY A 43 9.55 -7.13 7.72
N ARG A 44 10.43 -6.23 8.20
CA ARG A 44 10.65 -5.94 9.62
C ARG A 44 9.62 -4.91 10.12
N THR A 45 8.35 -5.13 9.81
CA THR A 45 7.25 -4.17 10.02
C THR A 45 7.13 -3.70 11.46
N ARG A 46 7.25 -4.62 12.44
CA ARG A 46 7.22 -4.26 13.88
C ARG A 46 8.32 -3.27 14.30
N ARG A 47 9.47 -3.29 13.62
CA ARG A 47 10.56 -2.32 13.87
C ARG A 47 10.38 -1.04 13.06
N ALA A 48 9.69 -1.09 11.93
CA ALA A 48 9.43 0.07 11.08
C ALA A 48 8.35 0.99 11.69
N LEU A 49 7.32 0.41 12.31
CA LEU A 49 6.16 1.16 12.83
C LEU A 49 6.55 2.34 13.73
N PRO A 50 7.28 2.18 14.85
CA PRO A 50 7.59 3.31 15.74
C PRO A 50 8.41 4.39 15.04
N LEU A 51 9.29 4.01 14.11
CA LEU A 51 10.08 4.96 13.33
C LEU A 51 9.24 5.76 12.34
N PHE A 52 8.17 5.17 11.77
CA PHE A 52 7.21 5.92 10.96
C PHE A 52 6.37 6.85 11.82
N GLU A 53 5.97 6.45 13.02
CA GLU A 53 5.21 7.30 13.94
C GLU A 53 6.03 8.53 14.34
N GLU A 54 7.29 8.34 14.73
CA GLU A 54 8.21 9.45 15.02
C GLU A 54 8.52 10.32 13.78
N ALA A 55 8.55 9.73 12.58
CA ALA A 55 8.76 10.47 11.34
C ALA A 55 7.54 11.34 10.97
N VAL A 56 6.32 10.82 11.13
CA VAL A 56 5.07 11.55 10.91
C VAL A 56 4.90 12.66 11.94
N GLU A 57 5.28 12.43 13.21
CA GLU A 57 5.21 13.46 14.25
C GLU A 57 6.08 14.67 13.92
N GLY A 58 7.28 14.45 13.37
CA GLY A 58 8.19 15.54 13.00
C GLY A 58 7.99 16.11 11.59
N GLU A 59 7.42 15.35 10.66
CA GLU A 59 7.13 15.75 9.27
C GLU A 59 5.70 15.31 8.88
N PRO A 60 4.65 15.95 9.43
CA PRO A 60 3.26 15.50 9.28
C PRO A 60 2.73 15.62 7.85
N ASP A 61 3.20 16.63 7.10
CA ASP A 61 2.79 16.93 5.72
C ASP A 61 3.56 16.10 4.69
N ARG A 62 4.33 15.10 5.13
CA ARG A 62 5.10 14.26 4.23
C ARG A 62 4.34 13.00 3.84
N VAL A 63 3.86 13.02 2.61
CA VAL A 63 3.09 11.92 1.99
C VAL A 63 3.79 10.57 2.13
N GLU A 64 5.12 10.50 1.96
CA GLU A 64 5.83 9.22 2.02
C GLU A 64 5.79 8.56 3.42
N TRP A 65 5.76 9.36 4.49
CA TRP A 65 5.68 8.85 5.87
C TRP A 65 4.29 8.37 6.20
N GLN A 66 3.27 9.12 5.80
CA GLN A 66 1.87 8.72 5.95
C GLN A 66 1.58 7.40 5.18
N LEU A 67 2.07 7.29 3.94
CA LEU A 67 1.99 6.06 3.15
C LEU A 67 2.70 4.88 3.82
N GLY A 68 3.92 5.11 4.33
CA GLY A 68 4.71 4.10 5.03
C GLY A 68 4.03 3.63 6.32
N LEU A 69 3.49 4.56 7.10
CA LEU A 69 2.74 4.31 8.32
C LEU A 69 1.47 3.50 8.04
N GLY A 70 0.69 3.90 7.03
CA GLY A 70 -0.52 3.17 6.62
C GLY A 70 -0.22 1.73 6.22
N ARG A 71 0.83 1.52 5.42
CA ARG A 71 1.28 0.17 5.05
C ARG A 71 1.72 -0.64 6.26
N ALA A 72 2.54 -0.06 7.14
CA ALA A 72 3.04 -0.75 8.33
C ALA A 72 1.91 -1.14 9.29
N ARG A 73 0.92 -0.27 9.50
CA ARG A 73 -0.26 -0.54 10.33
C ARG A 73 -1.14 -1.64 9.73
N ARG A 74 -1.38 -1.62 8.41
CA ARG A 74 -2.18 -2.65 7.73
C ARG A 74 -1.50 -4.02 7.81
N ASP A 75 -0.20 -4.08 7.57
CA ASP A 75 0.59 -5.33 7.68
C ASP A 75 0.60 -5.92 9.09
N LEU A 76 0.37 -5.10 10.12
CA LEU A 76 0.22 -5.52 11.51
C LEU A 76 -1.23 -5.78 11.93
N GLY A 77 -2.19 -5.70 11.00
CA GLY A 77 -3.60 -5.95 11.24
C GLY A 77 -4.39 -4.78 11.83
N ASN A 78 -3.77 -3.60 11.97
CA ASN A 78 -4.47 -2.39 12.41
C ASN A 78 -5.08 -1.67 11.20
N ALA A 79 -6.19 -2.20 10.68
CA ALA A 79 -6.88 -1.65 9.51
C ALA A 79 -7.43 -0.24 9.75
N VAL A 80 -7.92 0.06 10.96
CA VAL A 80 -8.43 1.40 11.33
C VAL A 80 -7.32 2.44 11.26
N GLY A 81 -6.22 2.23 12.00
CA GLY A 81 -5.11 3.17 12.01
C GLY A 81 -4.36 3.24 10.68
N ALA A 82 -4.45 2.21 9.85
CA ALA A 82 -3.94 2.23 8.48
C ALA A 82 -4.78 3.11 7.58
N GLN A 83 -6.12 3.01 7.67
CA GLN A 83 -7.04 3.85 6.92
C GLN A 83 -6.79 5.34 7.24
N GLU A 84 -6.68 5.69 8.53
CA GLU A 84 -6.37 7.06 8.96
C GLU A 84 -5.10 7.62 8.31
N ALA A 85 -4.01 6.84 8.31
CA ALA A 85 -2.75 7.25 7.70
C ALA A 85 -2.83 7.39 6.17
N PHE A 86 -3.56 6.50 5.50
CA PHE A 86 -3.79 6.64 4.05
C PHE A 86 -4.67 7.85 3.72
N GLU A 87 -5.68 8.15 4.53
CA GLU A 87 -6.53 9.32 4.38
C GLU A 87 -5.76 10.62 4.65
N ALA A 88 -4.86 10.63 5.64
CA ALA A 88 -3.93 11.74 5.86
C ALA A 88 -3.02 11.97 4.64
N ALA A 89 -2.51 10.91 4.01
CA ALA A 89 -1.73 11.02 2.77
C ALA A 89 -2.57 11.64 1.63
N LEU A 90 -3.84 11.24 1.48
CA LEU A 90 -4.76 11.77 0.46
C LEU A 90 -5.19 13.21 0.71
N ALA A 91 -5.22 13.64 1.97
CA ALA A 91 -5.51 15.03 2.33
C ALA A 91 -4.38 15.98 1.91
N ILE A 92 -3.14 15.51 1.95
CA ILE A 92 -1.96 16.26 1.48
C ILE A 92 -1.89 16.25 -0.04
N ASP A 93 -1.98 15.06 -0.66
CA ASP A 93 -1.93 14.89 -2.11
C ASP A 93 -2.90 13.80 -2.55
N LYS A 94 -3.93 14.16 -3.33
CA LYS A 94 -4.91 13.21 -3.87
C LYS A 94 -4.27 12.19 -4.81
N ALA A 95 -3.15 12.54 -5.45
CA ALA A 95 -2.38 11.66 -6.31
C ALA A 95 -1.30 10.86 -5.54
N ALA A 96 -1.28 10.94 -4.21
CA ALA A 96 -0.26 10.38 -3.33
C ALA A 96 0.16 8.95 -3.68
N GLY A 97 1.47 8.78 -3.90
CA GLY A 97 2.06 7.48 -4.17
C GLY A 97 1.54 6.81 -5.44
N TYR A 98 1.16 7.59 -6.46
CA TYR A 98 0.60 7.08 -7.71
C TYR A 98 -0.66 6.23 -7.47
N GLY A 99 -1.58 6.75 -6.65
CA GLY A 99 -2.82 6.08 -6.27
C GLY A 99 -2.69 5.06 -5.13
N ALA A 100 -1.47 4.79 -4.65
CA ALA A 100 -1.25 3.82 -3.58
C ALA A 100 -1.94 4.20 -2.27
N ALA A 101 -2.09 5.50 -1.95
CA ALA A 101 -2.83 5.93 -0.78
C ALA A 101 -4.32 5.57 -0.90
N ALA A 102 -4.92 5.90 -2.05
CA ALA A 102 -6.32 5.62 -2.36
C ALA A 102 -6.63 4.11 -2.36
N LEU A 103 -5.79 3.30 -3.00
CA LEU A 103 -5.94 1.83 -3.00
C LEU A 103 -5.67 1.23 -1.62
N GLY A 104 -4.77 1.82 -0.84
CA GLY A 104 -4.51 1.47 0.56
C GLY A 104 -5.72 1.72 1.46
N ALA A 105 -6.32 2.91 1.38
CA ALA A 105 -7.54 3.26 2.09
C ALA A 105 -8.72 2.35 1.67
N ALA A 106 -8.88 2.09 0.38
CA ALA A 106 -9.88 1.15 -0.13
C ALA A 106 -9.68 -0.27 0.42
N ALA A 107 -8.42 -0.72 0.54
CA ALA A 107 -8.11 -2.01 1.15
C ALA A 107 -8.57 -2.09 2.60
N CYS A 108 -8.25 -1.06 3.39
CA CYS A 108 -8.60 -1.01 4.81
C CYS A 108 -10.12 -0.93 4.99
N ALA A 109 -10.81 -0.10 4.21
CA ALA A 109 -12.27 -0.02 4.22
C ALA A 109 -12.92 -1.37 3.92
N GLN A 110 -12.37 -2.16 2.98
CA GLN A 110 -12.85 -3.51 2.71
C GLN A 110 -12.61 -4.50 3.84
N GLU A 111 -11.46 -4.42 4.51
CA GLU A 111 -11.14 -5.22 5.69
C GLU A 111 -12.10 -4.90 6.86
N LEU A 112 -12.55 -3.64 6.94
CA LEU A 112 -13.52 -3.16 7.92
C LEU A 112 -14.99 -3.38 7.49
N GLY A 113 -15.24 -3.98 6.32
CA GLY A 113 -16.59 -4.21 5.80
C GLY A 113 -17.32 -2.96 5.29
N ASN A 114 -16.63 -1.83 5.16
CA ASN A 114 -17.20 -0.59 4.65
C ASN A 114 -17.08 -0.54 3.11
N GLY A 115 -18.07 -1.12 2.43
CA GLY A 115 -18.11 -1.17 0.96
C GLY A 115 -18.26 0.21 0.30
N GLU A 116 -19.02 1.13 0.90
CA GLU A 116 -19.23 2.48 0.35
C GLU A 116 -17.92 3.27 0.35
N ARG A 117 -17.24 3.30 1.50
CA ARG A 117 -15.95 3.99 1.62
C ARG A 117 -14.91 3.41 0.69
N ALA A 118 -14.88 2.08 0.53
CA ALA A 118 -13.98 1.44 -0.42
C ALA A 118 -14.23 1.88 -1.87
N LEU A 119 -15.49 2.05 -2.28
CA LEU A 119 -15.84 2.57 -3.59
C LEU A 119 -15.40 4.02 -3.80
N GLU A 120 -15.60 4.88 -2.81
CA GLU A 120 -15.13 6.27 -2.86
C GLU A 120 -13.61 6.34 -3.06
N CYS A 121 -12.86 5.59 -2.26
CA CYS A 121 -11.41 5.55 -2.36
C CYS A 121 -10.94 5.01 -3.72
N VAL A 122 -11.58 3.97 -4.25
CA VAL A 122 -11.29 3.49 -5.60
C VAL A 122 -11.57 4.55 -6.66
N ALA A 123 -12.71 5.24 -6.57
CA ALA A 123 -13.08 6.30 -7.51
C ALA A 123 -12.08 7.46 -7.49
N VAL A 124 -11.50 7.80 -6.33
CA VAL A 124 -10.41 8.78 -6.23
C VAL A 124 -9.18 8.28 -7.00
N CYS A 125 -8.75 7.04 -6.78
CA CYS A 125 -7.60 6.48 -7.50
C CYS A 125 -7.79 6.52 -9.02
N GLU A 126 -8.96 6.13 -9.50
CA GLU A 126 -9.24 6.02 -10.93
C GLU A 126 -9.42 7.37 -11.62
N ARG A 127 -9.90 8.38 -10.90
CA ARG A 127 -9.96 9.75 -11.40
C ARG A 127 -8.57 10.32 -11.66
N GLU A 128 -7.63 10.11 -10.73
CA GLU A 128 -6.31 10.71 -10.80
C GLU A 128 -5.33 9.92 -11.67
N HIS A 129 -5.43 8.58 -11.67
CA HIS A 129 -4.44 7.69 -12.31
C HIS A 129 -5.02 6.75 -13.38
N GLY A 130 -6.33 6.81 -13.62
CA GLY A 130 -7.04 5.87 -14.47
C GLY A 130 -7.28 4.50 -13.81
N PRO A 131 -8.12 3.65 -14.43
CA PRO A 131 -8.37 2.31 -13.93
C PRO A 131 -7.14 1.42 -14.05
N SER A 132 -6.91 0.63 -13.00
CA SER A 132 -5.85 -0.38 -12.92
C SER A 132 -6.44 -1.74 -12.56
N PRO A 133 -5.72 -2.86 -12.82
CA PRO A 133 -6.16 -4.18 -12.39
C PRO A 133 -6.48 -4.27 -10.89
N GLU A 134 -5.70 -3.58 -10.05
CA GLU A 134 -5.96 -3.49 -8.60
C GLU A 134 -7.23 -2.70 -8.29
N SER A 135 -7.41 -1.52 -8.90
CA SER A 135 -8.57 -0.67 -8.64
C SER A 135 -9.88 -1.36 -9.07
N ALA A 136 -9.90 -2.00 -10.24
CA ALA A 136 -11.05 -2.75 -10.74
C ALA A 136 -11.39 -3.95 -9.84
N TYR A 137 -10.39 -4.71 -9.39
CA TYR A 137 -10.61 -5.79 -8.42
C TYR A 137 -11.19 -5.27 -7.09
N ARG A 138 -10.66 -4.16 -6.59
CA ARG A 138 -11.16 -3.56 -5.35
C ARG A 138 -12.57 -3.00 -5.54
N ARG A 139 -12.89 -2.39 -6.68
CA ARG A 139 -14.26 -1.98 -7.03
C ARG A 139 -15.22 -3.17 -6.95
N GLY A 140 -14.86 -4.29 -7.59
CA GLY A 140 -15.68 -5.51 -7.56
C GLY A 140 -15.92 -6.04 -6.15
N ARG A 141 -14.87 -6.10 -5.31
CA ARG A 141 -15.02 -6.49 -3.90
C ARG A 141 -15.93 -5.55 -3.11
N ALA A 142 -15.79 -4.24 -3.31
CA ALA A 142 -16.60 -3.25 -2.61
C ALA A 142 -18.08 -3.36 -3.01
N LEU A 143 -18.37 -3.53 -4.31
CA LEU A 143 -19.72 -3.78 -4.83
C LEU A 143 -20.33 -5.07 -4.29
N ALA A 144 -19.53 -6.13 -4.17
CA ALA A 144 -19.98 -7.40 -3.60
C ALA A 144 -20.40 -7.26 -2.13
N VAL A 145 -19.65 -6.50 -1.33
CA VAL A 145 -20.00 -6.19 0.08
C VAL A 145 -21.33 -5.43 0.16
N LEU A 146 -21.60 -4.55 -0.81
CA LEU A 146 -22.86 -3.79 -0.92
C LEU A 146 -24.02 -4.60 -1.54
N GLY A 147 -23.81 -5.87 -1.88
CA GLY A 147 -24.84 -6.70 -2.53
C GLY A 147 -25.09 -6.39 -4.01
N ARG A 148 -24.30 -5.49 -4.62
CA ARG A 148 -24.40 -5.08 -6.05
C ARG A 148 -23.70 -6.11 -6.94
N ARG A 149 -24.25 -7.33 -6.98
CA ARG A 149 -23.61 -8.52 -7.57
C ARG A 149 -23.29 -8.39 -9.05
N GLU A 150 -24.22 -7.87 -9.84
CA GLU A 150 -24.04 -7.73 -11.30
C GLU A 150 -22.89 -6.77 -11.62
N GLU A 151 -22.86 -5.62 -10.94
CA GLU A 151 -21.79 -4.63 -11.12
C GLU A 151 -20.44 -5.16 -10.60
N ALA A 152 -20.44 -5.96 -9.54
CA ALA A 152 -19.25 -6.62 -9.05
C ALA A 152 -18.64 -7.56 -10.10
N GLN A 153 -19.48 -8.36 -10.78
CA GLN A 153 -19.03 -9.26 -11.85
C GLN A 153 -18.44 -8.49 -13.04
N VAL A 154 -19.07 -7.37 -13.43
CA VAL A 154 -18.54 -6.48 -14.48
C VAL A 154 -17.15 -5.97 -14.09
N ALA A 155 -16.99 -5.47 -12.86
CA ALA A 155 -15.70 -4.97 -12.37
C ALA A 155 -14.62 -6.07 -12.30
N PHE A 156 -14.97 -7.29 -11.90
CA PHE A 156 -14.02 -8.42 -11.92
C PHE A 156 -13.63 -8.84 -13.33
N ALA A 157 -14.56 -8.82 -14.29
CA ALA A 157 -14.28 -9.14 -15.68
C ALA A 157 -13.32 -8.13 -16.34
N GLU A 158 -13.43 -6.86 -15.97
CA GLU A 158 -12.58 -5.77 -16.45
C GLU A 158 -11.10 -5.96 -16.10
N VAL A 159 -10.80 -6.57 -14.95
CA VAL A 159 -9.42 -6.84 -14.49
C VAL A 159 -8.61 -7.55 -15.58
N ARG A 160 -9.20 -8.56 -16.24
CA ARG A 160 -8.51 -9.31 -17.31
C ARG A 160 -8.20 -8.45 -18.52
N GLY A 161 -9.11 -7.54 -18.90
CA GLY A 161 -8.88 -6.58 -19.99
C GLY A 161 -7.73 -5.64 -19.66
N LEU A 162 -7.72 -5.09 -18.44
CA LEU A 162 -6.67 -4.19 -17.97
C LEU A 162 -5.29 -4.87 -17.91
N VAL A 163 -5.20 -6.11 -17.43
CA VAL A 163 -3.95 -6.89 -17.42
C VAL A 163 -3.45 -7.17 -18.84
N SER A 164 -4.35 -7.46 -19.77
CA SER A 164 -3.98 -7.76 -21.16
C SER A 164 -3.34 -6.56 -21.87
N ASN A 165 -3.81 -5.35 -21.52
CA ASN A 165 -3.35 -4.08 -22.08
C ASN A 165 -2.10 -3.50 -21.37
N ALA A 166 -1.71 -4.04 -20.21
CA ALA A 166 -0.54 -3.54 -19.47
C ALA A 166 0.79 -3.87 -20.21
N PRO A 167 1.81 -2.99 -20.22
CA PRO A 167 3.09 -3.30 -20.83
C PRO A 167 3.88 -4.37 -20.05
N GLY A 168 4.70 -5.16 -20.75
CA GLY A 168 5.23 -6.46 -20.30
C GLY A 168 5.66 -6.61 -18.83
N ARG A 169 6.50 -5.72 -18.27
CA ARG A 169 6.95 -5.83 -16.86
C ARG A 169 5.83 -5.63 -15.84
N ARG A 170 4.79 -4.86 -16.16
CA ARG A 170 3.61 -4.66 -15.29
C ARG A 170 2.68 -5.87 -15.29
N LYS A 171 2.59 -6.58 -16.43
CA LYS A 171 1.75 -7.78 -16.56
C LYS A 171 1.98 -8.80 -15.44
N THR A 172 3.24 -9.15 -15.14
CA THR A 172 3.55 -10.16 -14.11
C THR A 172 3.12 -9.75 -12.70
N GLN A 173 3.19 -8.46 -12.38
CA GLN A 173 2.74 -7.94 -11.08
C GLN A 173 1.21 -7.89 -11.03
N ASP A 174 0.57 -7.55 -12.14
CA ASP A 174 -0.89 -7.39 -12.21
C ASP A 174 -1.65 -8.73 -12.34
N LEU A 175 -0.97 -9.81 -12.72
CA LEU A 175 -1.53 -11.16 -12.78
C LEU A 175 -2.14 -11.61 -11.44
N VAL A 176 -1.59 -11.13 -10.32
CA VAL A 176 -2.15 -11.43 -8.99
C VAL A 176 -3.60 -10.99 -8.88
N TRP A 177 -3.97 -9.87 -9.51
CA TRP A 177 -5.32 -9.33 -9.49
C TRP A 177 -6.26 -10.12 -10.39
N ALA A 178 -5.80 -10.56 -11.56
CA ALA A 178 -6.58 -11.44 -12.42
C ALA A 178 -6.90 -12.78 -11.74
N VAL A 179 -5.92 -13.36 -11.03
CA VAL A 179 -6.12 -14.59 -10.25
C VAL A 179 -7.17 -14.35 -9.16
N LYS A 180 -7.02 -13.29 -8.36
CA LYS A 180 -7.97 -12.96 -7.30
C LYS A 180 -9.39 -12.71 -7.83
N ALA A 181 -9.51 -11.96 -8.93
CA ALA A 181 -10.79 -11.66 -9.57
C ALA A 181 -11.51 -12.93 -10.04
N ARG A 182 -10.79 -13.90 -10.62
CA ARG A 182 -11.35 -15.18 -11.06
C ARG A 182 -12.02 -15.97 -9.94
N PHE A 183 -11.48 -15.93 -8.73
CA PHE A 183 -12.05 -16.63 -7.58
C PHE A 183 -13.11 -15.80 -6.81
N SER A 184 -13.32 -14.55 -7.21
CA SER A 184 -14.25 -13.62 -6.56
C SER A 184 -15.49 -13.30 -7.40
N ALA A 185 -15.48 -13.63 -8.70
CA ALA A 185 -16.59 -13.49 -9.65
C ALA A 185 -17.54 -14.70 -9.57
#